data_AF-A0A0F8YF08-F1
#
_entry.id   AF-A0A0F8YF08-F1
#
_cell.length_a   1.000
_cell.length_b   1.000
_cell.length_c   1.000
_cell.angle_alpha   90.00
_cell.angle_beta   90.00
_cell.angle_gamma   90.00
#
_symmetry.space_group_name_H-M   'P 1'
#
loop_
_entity.id
_entity.type
_entity.pdbx_description
1 polymer ?
#
loop_
_entity_poly.entity_id
_entity_poly.type
_entity_poly.pdbx_seq_one_letter_code
_entity_poly.pdbx_strand_id
1 'polypeptide(L)'
;KEEYMERPLINHHYCPVVSPLTMDVDSTDAVIYLTRKRLPVYGTIVPNAGISSPMTLAGSLAIGNAEFLALSILQQMIQPGTPLIYAVLSTAADMRTGGYAPGARSKPG
;
A
#
# COMPACT_ATOMS: atom_id res chain seq x y z
N LYS A 1 9.64 27.48 -1.52
CA LYS A 1 8.39 26.70 -1.32
C LYS A 1 7.71 26.45 -2.65
N GLU A 2 7.40 27.47 -3.45
CA GLU A 2 6.78 27.30 -4.79
C GLU A 2 7.63 26.44 -5.74
N GLU A 3 8.92 26.72 -5.86
CA GLU A 3 9.83 25.94 -6.72
C GLU A 3 9.89 24.44 -6.36
N TYR A 4 9.81 24.12 -5.07
CA TYR A 4 9.73 22.72 -4.60
C TYR A 4 8.39 22.06 -4.97
N MET A 5 7.30 22.82 -5.01
CA MET A 5 5.98 22.28 -5.39
C MET A 5 5.89 22.04 -6.90
N GLU A 6 6.67 22.77 -7.72
CA GLU A 6 6.80 22.49 -9.16
C GLU A 6 7.60 21.21 -9.43
N ARG A 7 8.63 20.94 -8.61
CA ARG A 7 9.49 19.75 -8.75
C ARG A 7 9.80 19.13 -7.39
N PRO A 8 8.87 18.34 -6.81
CA PRO A 8 9.10 17.74 -5.51
C PRO A 8 10.16 16.63 -5.62
N LEU A 9 11.30 16.84 -4.96
CA LEU A 9 12.44 15.92 -4.96
C LEU A 9 12.33 14.83 -3.87
N ILE A 10 11.41 14.98 -2.91
CA ILE A 10 11.23 14.07 -1.78
C ILE A 10 9.82 13.48 -1.84
N ASN A 11 9.73 12.16 -1.75
CA ASN A 11 8.48 11.45 -1.54
C ASN A 11 8.29 11.12 -0.05
N HIS A 12 7.04 11.02 0.37
CA HIS A 12 6.69 10.56 1.71
C HIS A 12 6.13 9.15 1.61
N HIS A 13 6.58 8.28 2.50
CA HIS A 13 6.16 6.89 2.52
C HIS A 13 5.47 6.57 3.85
N TYR A 14 4.28 5.96 3.79
CA TYR A 14 3.52 5.48 4.94
C TYR A 14 2.98 4.06 4.69
N CYS A 15 2.52 3.39 5.74
CA CYS A 15 1.84 2.09 5.65
C CYS A 15 0.40 2.20 6.18
N PRO A 16 -0.48 2.96 5.50
CA PRO A 16 -1.84 3.21 6.00
C PRO A 16 -2.75 1.99 5.84
N VAL A 17 -2.45 1.08 4.94
CA VAL A 17 -3.27 -0.11 4.69
C VAL A 17 -2.78 -1.26 5.55
N VAL A 18 -3.68 -1.83 6.33
CA VAL A 18 -3.47 -3.01 7.15
C VAL A 18 -4.28 -4.15 6.54
N SER A 19 -3.57 -5.08 5.88
CA SER A 19 -4.22 -6.24 5.28
C SER A 19 -4.76 -7.20 6.35
N PRO A 20 -5.96 -7.78 6.17
CA PRO A 20 -6.85 -7.62 5.01
C PRO A 20 -7.80 -6.41 5.14
N LEU A 21 -7.81 -5.56 4.11
CA LEU A 21 -8.88 -4.58 3.81
C LEU A 21 -9.21 -3.57 4.94
N THR A 22 -8.24 -3.22 5.78
CA THR A 22 -8.41 -2.18 6.81
C THR A 22 -7.37 -1.08 6.67
N MET A 23 -7.58 0.04 7.36
CA MET A 23 -6.62 1.14 7.38
C MET A 23 -6.32 1.56 8.82
N ASP A 24 -5.03 1.77 9.10
CA ASP A 24 -4.56 2.31 10.37
C ASP A 24 -4.91 3.80 10.46
N VAL A 25 -5.41 4.25 11.61
CA VAL A 25 -5.93 5.62 11.78
C VAL A 25 -4.80 6.64 11.68
N ASP A 26 -3.72 6.46 12.44
CA ASP A 26 -2.65 7.44 12.54
C ASP A 26 -1.89 7.59 11.21
N SER A 27 -1.61 6.47 10.55
CA SER A 27 -0.97 6.45 9.23
C SER A 27 -1.88 7.03 8.15
N THR A 28 -3.18 6.80 8.23
CA THR A 28 -4.16 7.37 7.29
C THR A 28 -4.28 8.87 7.46
N ASP A 29 -4.29 9.38 8.70
CA ASP A 29 -4.30 10.81 8.98
C ASP A 29 -3.05 11.51 8.44
N ALA A 30 -1.88 10.88 8.54
CA ALA A 30 -0.65 11.40 7.95
C ALA A 30 -0.73 11.48 6.41
N VAL A 31 -1.28 10.44 5.75
CA VAL A 31 -1.52 10.47 4.31
C VAL A 31 -2.49 11.58 3.94
N ILE A 32 -3.62 11.70 4.66
CA ILE A 32 -4.61 12.76 4.42
C ILE A 32 -3.96 14.14 4.52
N TYR A 33 -3.15 14.37 5.56
CA TYR A 33 -2.44 15.62 5.77
C TYR A 33 -1.52 15.95 4.58
N LEU A 34 -0.68 15.00 4.15
CA LEU A 34 0.29 15.21 3.07
C LEU A 34 -0.41 15.40 1.71
N THR A 35 -1.45 14.62 1.42
CA THR A 35 -2.27 14.77 0.20
C THR A 35 -2.93 16.14 0.14
N ARG A 36 -3.50 16.65 1.25
CA ARG A 36 -4.07 18.02 1.30
C ARG A 36 -3.03 19.10 1.01
N LYS A 37 -1.78 18.87 1.40
CA LYS A 37 -0.66 19.79 1.14
C LYS A 37 -0.11 19.66 -0.28
N ARG A 38 -0.65 18.78 -1.13
CA ARG A 38 -0.13 18.47 -2.48
C ARG A 38 1.32 17.97 -2.44
N LEU A 39 1.72 17.32 -1.35
CA LEU A 39 3.03 16.69 -1.25
C LEU A 39 2.92 15.25 -1.76
N PRO A 40 3.92 14.75 -2.52
CA PRO A 40 3.93 13.35 -2.94
C PRO A 40 3.97 12.44 -1.72
N VAL A 41 2.97 11.58 -1.60
CA VAL A 41 2.85 10.55 -0.57
C VAL A 41 2.37 9.26 -1.20
N TYR A 42 2.94 8.13 -0.81
CA TYR A 42 2.47 6.82 -1.25
C TYR A 42 2.42 5.82 -0.08
N GLY A 43 1.46 4.90 -0.18
CA GLY A 43 1.30 3.82 0.78
C GLY A 43 1.85 2.50 0.23
N THR A 44 2.59 1.77 1.05
CA THR A 44 2.95 0.38 0.74
C THR A 44 1.84 -0.55 1.21
N ILE A 45 1.55 -1.57 0.41
CA ILE A 45 0.51 -2.57 0.64
C ILE A 45 1.17 -3.95 0.63
N VAL A 46 1.01 -4.70 1.72
CA VAL A 46 1.76 -5.95 1.95
C VAL A 46 0.82 -7.11 2.31
N PRO A 47 0.00 -7.59 1.37
CA PRO A 47 -0.80 -8.78 1.57
C PRO A 47 0.14 -9.99 1.69
N ASN A 48 0.08 -10.68 2.83
CA ASN A 48 0.89 -11.86 3.12
C ASN A 48 0.05 -13.11 2.88
N ALA A 49 0.35 -13.84 1.81
CA ALA A 49 -0.36 -15.04 1.41
C ALA A 49 -0.31 -16.09 2.53
N GLY A 50 -1.49 -16.50 3.00
CA GLY A 50 -1.66 -17.44 4.12
C GLY A 50 -1.70 -16.80 5.51
N ILE A 51 -1.51 -15.47 5.63
CA ILE A 51 -1.66 -14.71 6.89
C ILE A 51 -2.72 -13.62 6.73
N SER A 52 -2.43 -12.60 5.92
CA SER A 52 -3.29 -11.42 5.72
C SER A 52 -3.92 -11.36 4.34
N SER A 53 -3.72 -12.40 3.51
CA SER A 53 -4.40 -12.60 2.23
C SER A 53 -4.55 -14.09 1.91
N PRO A 54 -5.46 -14.48 0.99
CA PRO A 54 -5.61 -15.88 0.57
C PRO A 54 -4.29 -16.48 0.08
N MET A 55 -4.05 -17.75 0.38
CA MET A 55 -2.81 -18.45 0.00
C MET A 55 -2.61 -18.57 -1.51
N THR A 56 -3.68 -18.42 -2.30
CA THR A 56 -3.59 -18.42 -3.76
C THR A 56 -2.96 -17.11 -4.26
N LEU A 57 -2.10 -17.20 -5.27
CA LEU A 57 -1.49 -16.03 -5.92
C LEU A 57 -2.56 -15.06 -6.43
N ALA A 58 -3.59 -15.57 -7.09
CA ALA A 58 -4.69 -14.76 -7.61
C ALA A 58 -5.48 -14.05 -6.49
N GLY A 59 -5.72 -14.73 -5.37
CA GLY A 59 -6.41 -14.13 -4.22
C GLY A 59 -5.58 -13.05 -3.55
N SER A 60 -4.28 -13.30 -3.34
CA SER A 60 -3.35 -12.28 -2.81
C SER A 60 -3.22 -11.06 -3.72
N LEU A 61 -3.19 -11.26 -5.04
CA LEU A 61 -3.18 -10.18 -6.02
C LEU A 61 -4.48 -9.37 -5.99
N ALA A 62 -5.64 -10.05 -5.93
CA ALA A 62 -6.94 -9.40 -5.86
C ALA A 62 -7.06 -8.51 -4.62
N ILE A 63 -6.63 -9.00 -3.45
CA ILE A 63 -6.61 -8.22 -2.20
C ILE A 63 -5.66 -7.04 -2.31
N GLY A 64 -4.42 -7.25 -2.76
CA GLY A 64 -3.44 -6.16 -2.91
C GLY A 64 -3.92 -5.07 -3.85
N ASN A 65 -4.62 -5.43 -4.94
CA ASN A 65 -5.24 -4.48 -5.85
C ASN A 65 -6.40 -3.72 -5.19
N ALA A 66 -7.28 -4.41 -4.47
CA ALA A 66 -8.41 -3.77 -3.78
C ALA A 66 -7.91 -2.74 -2.75
N GLU A 67 -6.86 -3.10 -2.01
CA GLU A 67 -6.18 -2.26 -1.03
C GLU A 67 -5.52 -1.03 -1.68
N PHE A 68 -4.85 -1.22 -2.82
CA PHE A 68 -4.29 -0.12 -3.60
C PHE A 68 -5.36 0.84 -4.10
N LEU A 69 -6.45 0.31 -4.63
CA LEU A 69 -7.55 1.12 -5.14
C LEU A 69 -8.23 1.90 -4.01
N ALA A 70 -8.41 1.29 -2.84
CA ALA A 70 -8.98 1.98 -1.67
C ALA A 70 -8.14 3.21 -1.27
N LEU A 71 -6.83 3.03 -1.12
CA LEU A 71 -5.91 4.14 -0.81
C LEU A 71 -5.86 5.19 -1.93
N SER A 72 -5.90 4.74 -3.19
CA SER A 72 -5.88 5.64 -4.35
C SER A 72 -7.14 6.50 -4.39
N ILE A 73 -8.31 5.91 -4.19
CA ILE A 73 -9.59 6.61 -4.15
C ILE A 73 -9.60 7.62 -3.00
N LEU A 74 -9.13 7.24 -1.81
CA LEU A 74 -8.99 8.17 -0.68
C LEU A 74 -8.17 9.40 -1.08
N GLN A 75 -7.00 9.21 -1.67
CA GLN A 75 -6.14 10.33 -2.09
C GLN A 75 -6.80 11.20 -3.17
N GLN A 76 -7.46 10.59 -4.16
CA GLN A 76 -8.17 11.34 -5.20
C GLN A 76 -9.39 12.10 -4.68
N MET A 77 -10.10 11.60 -3.67
CA MET A 77 -11.21 12.31 -3.01
C MET A 77 -10.73 13.54 -2.24
N ILE A 78 -9.51 13.50 -1.70
CA ILE A 78 -8.91 14.62 -0.97
C ILE A 78 -8.38 15.68 -1.93
N GLN A 79 -7.67 15.23 -2.96
CA GLN A 79 -7.07 16.10 -3.97
C GLN A 79 -7.04 15.38 -5.32
N PRO A 80 -7.95 15.73 -6.24
CA PRO A 80 -7.92 15.20 -7.61
C PRO A 80 -6.59 15.49 -8.28
N GLY A 81 -6.05 14.49 -8.98
CA GLY A 81 -4.75 14.60 -9.66
C GLY A 81 -3.54 14.37 -8.75
N THR A 82 -3.74 13.92 -7.51
CA THR A 82 -2.63 13.48 -6.64
C THR A 82 -1.82 12.39 -7.36
N PRO A 83 -0.48 12.50 -7.43
CA PRO A 83 0.35 11.46 -8.01
C PRO A 83 0.29 10.19 -7.16
N LEU A 84 0.09 9.04 -7.80
CA LEU A 84 -0.03 7.74 -7.15
C LEU A 84 1.12 6.82 -7.55
N ILE A 85 1.58 5.99 -6.62
CA ILE A 85 2.59 4.94 -6.87
C ILE A 85 1.99 3.60 -6.48
N TYR A 86 1.95 2.66 -7.43
CA TYR A 86 1.54 1.28 -7.17
C TYR A 86 2.66 0.53 -6.43
N ALA A 87 2.57 0.46 -5.10
CA ALA A 87 3.56 -0.16 -4.22
C ALA A 87 2.96 -1.38 -3.48
N VAL A 88 2.48 -2.36 -4.26
CA VAL A 88 1.97 -3.64 -3.72
C VAL A 88 3.11 -4.65 -3.69
N LEU A 89 3.45 -5.10 -2.49
CA LEU A 89 4.51 -6.05 -2.18
C LEU A 89 3.88 -7.32 -1.59
N SER A 90 3.23 -8.13 -2.43
CA SER A 90 2.68 -9.41 -1.98
C SER A 90 3.81 -10.35 -1.55
N THR A 91 3.77 -10.83 -0.31
CA THR A 91 4.72 -11.86 0.16
C THR A 91 3.99 -13.15 0.50
N ALA A 92 4.73 -14.23 0.74
CA ALA A 92 4.16 -15.48 1.23
C ALA A 92 4.72 -15.80 2.61
N ALA A 93 3.89 -16.39 3.47
CA ALA A 93 4.35 -16.94 4.73
C ALA A 93 5.02 -18.29 4.51
N ASP A 94 6.13 -18.55 5.19
CA ASP A 94 6.66 -19.91 5.30
C ASP A 94 5.78 -20.69 6.31
N MET A 95 4.93 -21.58 5.81
CA MET A 95 4.04 -22.38 6.67
C MET A 95 4.77 -23.34 7.61
N ARG A 96 6.06 -23.64 7.39
CA ARG A 96 6.84 -24.46 8.34
C ARG A 96 7.28 -23.68 9.57
N THR A 97 7.52 -22.38 9.43
CA THR A 97 8.07 -21.53 10.50
C THR A 97 7.08 -20.46 10.98
N GLY A 98 5.98 -20.25 10.26
CA GLY A 98 5.07 -19.12 10.46
C GLY A 98 5.70 -17.77 10.11
N GLY A 99 6.90 -17.77 9.53
CA GLY A 99 7.71 -16.57 9.31
C GLY A 99 7.34 -15.81 8.03
N TYR A 100 7.58 -14.50 8.05
CA TYR A 100 7.54 -13.63 6.89
C TYR A 100 8.65 -14.01 5.91
N ALA A 101 8.29 -14.43 4.69
CA ALA A 101 9.24 -14.88 3.67
C ALA A 101 9.11 -14.04 2.37
N PRO A 102 9.76 -12.86 2.28
CA PRO A 102 9.60 -11.93 1.16
C PRO A 102 10.16 -12.46 -0.17
N GLY A 103 10.97 -13.52 -0.15
CA GLY A 103 11.53 -14.18 -1.34
C GLY A 103 10.91 -15.54 -1.67
N ALA A 104 9.87 -15.97 -0.93
CA ALA A 104 9.23 -17.25 -1.18
C ALA A 104 8.46 -17.24 -2.51
N ARG A 105 8.57 -18.34 -3.29
CA ARG A 105 7.81 -18.49 -4.54
C ARG A 105 6.34 -18.62 -4.20
N SER A 106 5.52 -17.68 -4.66
CA SER A 106 4.05 -17.72 -4.60
C SER A 106 3.40 -18.77 -5.52
N LYS A 107 4.17 -19.75 -6.01
CA LYS A 107 3.67 -20.75 -6.96
C LYS A 107 2.70 -21.69 -6.26
N PRO A 108 1.52 -21.96 -6.84
CA PRO A 108 0.75 -23.14 -6.47
C PRO A 108 1.55 -24.37 -6.93
N GLY A 109 1.54 -25.42 -6.11
CA GLY A 109 1.96 -26.76 -6.53
C GLY A 109 1.08 -27.29 -7.65
#